data_AF-A0AAD8GPS2-F1
#
_entry.id   AF-A0AAD8GPS2-F1
#
_cell.length_a   1.000
_cell.length_b   1.000
_cell.length_c   1.000
_cell.angle_alpha   90.00
_cell.angle_beta   90.00
_cell.angle_gamma   90.00
#
_symmetry.space_group_name_H-M   'P 1'
#
loop_
_entity.id
_entity.type
_entity.pdbx_description
1 polymer ?
#
loop_
_entity_poly.entity_id
_entity_poly.type
_entity_poly.pdbx_seq_one_letter_code
_entity_poly.pdbx_strand_id
1 'polypeptide(L)'
;MKLNYYARFTTVFNHDDDSLPRVWTGKEDIRTITRDARAASLKLLSTMVVIHLDEREDNIETELSSLLDGVAVASPRYRNVGTSGDPLASSTWDEVPPQETLITPVQCKSLWRQFRMETEYTITQALFAQDIVIAKGNPEQFPTRLQLVP
;
A
#
# COMPACT_ATOMS: atom_id res chain seq x y z
N MET A 1 -2.91 9.66 14.72
CA MET A 1 -3.44 9.39 13.37
C MET A 1 -2.98 8.07 12.74
N LYS A 2 -1.98 7.36 13.30
CA LYS A 2 -1.54 6.04 12.78
C LYS A 2 -2.60 4.92 12.82
N LEU A 3 -3.61 5.02 13.68
CA LEU A 3 -4.47 3.89 14.02
C LEU A 3 -5.47 3.47 12.92
N ASN A 4 -5.87 4.36 12.01
CA ASN A 4 -7.03 4.07 11.16
C ASN A 4 -6.68 3.51 9.77
N TYR A 5 -5.67 4.03 9.07
CA TYR A 5 -5.27 3.49 7.78
C TYR A 5 -4.58 2.13 7.90
N TYR A 6 -3.81 1.91 8.98
CA TYR A 6 -3.25 0.59 9.28
C TYR A 6 -4.32 -0.43 9.68
N ALA A 7 -5.32 -0.01 10.47
CA ALA A 7 -6.48 -0.86 10.77
C ALA A 7 -7.24 -1.23 9.50
N ARG A 8 -7.38 -0.31 8.54
CA ARG A 8 -8.02 -0.61 7.25
C ARG A 8 -7.24 -1.64 6.45
N PHE A 9 -5.92 -1.52 6.35
CA PHE A 9 -5.08 -2.51 5.72
C PHE A 9 -5.26 -3.89 6.36
N THR A 10 -5.08 -3.98 7.67
CA THR A 10 -5.15 -5.26 8.41
C THR A 10 -6.52 -5.92 8.30
N THR A 11 -7.60 -5.12 8.26
CA THR A 11 -8.95 -5.64 8.04
C THR A 11 -9.06 -6.28 6.65
N VAL A 12 -8.76 -5.53 5.58
CA VAL A 12 -8.91 -6.02 4.19
C VAL A 12 -7.91 -7.13 3.85
N PHE A 13 -6.71 -7.08 4.42
CA PHE A 13 -5.66 -8.07 4.16
C PHE A 13 -5.92 -9.40 4.88
N ASN A 14 -6.38 -9.35 6.13
CA ASN A 14 -6.54 -10.55 6.96
C ASN A 14 -7.98 -11.10 7.01
N HIS A 15 -8.94 -10.48 6.33
CA HIS A 15 -10.32 -10.98 6.29
C HIS A 15 -10.79 -11.20 4.87
N ASP A 16 -11.66 -12.19 4.69
CA ASP A 16 -12.38 -12.43 3.43
C ASP A 16 -13.63 -11.53 3.30
N ASP A 17 -14.41 -11.76 2.24
CA ASP A 17 -15.59 -10.96 1.93
C ASP A 17 -16.71 -11.12 2.98
N ASP A 18 -16.70 -12.23 3.72
CA ASP A 18 -17.62 -12.50 4.83
C ASP A 18 -17.13 -11.90 6.16
N SER A 19 -16.03 -11.13 6.12
CA SER A 19 -15.35 -10.56 7.30
C SER A 19 -14.82 -11.61 8.27
N LEU A 20 -14.60 -12.84 7.81
CA LEU A 20 -13.96 -13.89 8.60
C LEU A 20 -12.44 -13.84 8.43
N PRO A 21 -11.65 -14.25 9.45
CA PRO A 21 -10.20 -14.32 9.32
C PRO A 21 -9.81 -15.21 8.14
N ARG A 22 -9.07 -14.63 7.20
CA ARG A 22 -8.62 -15.26 5.96
C ARG A 22 -7.66 -16.40 6.28
N VAL A 23 -7.90 -17.54 5.65
CA VAL A 23 -7.02 -18.70 5.67
C VAL A 23 -6.24 -18.76 4.36
N TRP A 24 -4.92 -18.87 4.43
CA TRP A 24 -4.06 -18.98 3.25
C TRP A 24 -4.03 -20.43 2.76
N THR A 25 -4.90 -20.78 1.82
CA THR A 25 -5.08 -22.16 1.32
C THR A 25 -4.20 -22.53 0.13
N GLY A 26 -3.46 -21.57 -0.43
CA GLY A 26 -2.64 -21.79 -1.64
C GLY A 26 -3.26 -21.27 -2.93
N LYS A 27 -4.53 -20.86 -2.89
CA LYS A 27 -5.30 -20.41 -4.06
C LYS A 27 -5.44 -18.89 -4.13
N GLU A 28 -5.19 -18.21 -3.03
CA GLU A 28 -5.36 -16.77 -2.90
C GLU A 28 -4.27 -16.02 -3.66
N ASP A 29 -4.66 -15.01 -4.43
CA ASP A 29 -3.67 -14.09 -5.01
C ASP A 29 -3.27 -13.04 -3.98
N ILE A 30 -2.22 -13.35 -3.20
CA ILE A 30 -1.68 -12.46 -2.16
C ILE A 30 -1.26 -11.11 -2.74
N ARG A 31 -0.84 -11.04 -4.02
CA ARG A 31 -0.44 -9.78 -4.66
C ARG A 31 -1.64 -8.89 -4.90
N THR A 32 -2.71 -9.44 -5.45
CA THR A 32 -3.98 -8.72 -5.65
C THR A 32 -4.58 -8.29 -4.32
N ILE A 33 -4.62 -9.19 -3.32
CA ILE A 33 -5.05 -8.87 -1.96
C ILE A 33 -4.23 -7.72 -1.34
N THR A 34 -2.91 -7.75 -1.50
CA THR A 34 -2.01 -6.70 -1.01
C THR A 34 -2.34 -5.37 -1.67
N ARG A 35 -2.52 -5.36 -2.99
CA ARG A 35 -2.86 -4.16 -3.77
C ARG A 35 -4.20 -3.58 -3.29
N ASP A 36 -5.21 -4.41 -3.11
CA ASP A 36 -6.55 -3.97 -2.73
C ASP A 36 -6.58 -3.44 -1.29
N ALA A 37 -5.88 -4.09 -0.36
CA ALA A 37 -5.71 -3.60 1.01
C ALA A 37 -4.95 -2.27 1.07
N ARG A 38 -3.93 -2.09 0.21
CA ARG A 38 -3.19 -0.85 0.02
C ARG A 38 -4.08 0.26 -0.54
N ALA A 39 -4.88 -0.02 -1.56
CA ALA A 39 -5.81 0.92 -2.16
C ALA A 39 -6.88 1.40 -1.16
N ALA A 40 -7.46 0.46 -0.39
CA ALA A 40 -8.42 0.80 0.66
C ALA A 40 -7.82 1.71 1.75
N SER A 41 -6.54 1.53 2.06
CA SER A 41 -5.82 2.35 3.04
C SER A 41 -5.50 3.75 2.50
N LEU A 42 -5.10 3.86 1.23
CA LEU A 42 -4.88 5.15 0.57
C LEU A 42 -6.17 5.95 0.41
N LYS A 43 -7.27 5.30 0.08
CA LYS A 43 -8.58 5.97 0.01
C LYS A 43 -8.92 6.63 1.35
N LEU A 44 -8.70 5.92 2.45
CA LEU A 44 -8.90 6.49 3.79
C LEU A 44 -7.95 7.65 4.06
N LEU A 45 -6.68 7.53 3.65
CA LEU A 45 -5.71 8.61 3.78
C LEU A 45 -6.14 9.86 2.99
N SER A 46 -6.60 9.69 1.75
CA SER A 46 -7.12 10.76 0.89
C SER A 46 -8.19 11.59 1.59
N THR A 47 -9.18 10.92 2.19
CA THR A 47 -10.26 11.59 2.95
C THR A 47 -9.76 12.39 4.15
N MET A 48 -8.56 12.11 4.66
CA MET A 48 -8.01 12.78 5.84
C MET A 48 -6.95 13.83 5.52
N VAL A 49 -6.54 13.95 4.27
CA VAL A 49 -5.45 14.83 3.86
C VAL A 49 -5.92 16.29 3.79
N VAL A 50 -7.20 16.52 3.47
CA VAL A 50 -7.80 17.85 3.33
C VAL A 50 -9.10 17.94 4.12
N ILE A 51 -9.33 19.07 4.77
CA ILE A 51 -10.62 19.44 5.34
C ILE A 51 -11.46 20.04 4.20
N HIS A 52 -12.30 19.23 3.56
CA HIS A 52 -13.30 19.75 2.62
C HIS A 52 -14.40 20.47 3.39
N LEU A 53 -14.26 21.79 3.54
CA LEU A 53 -15.35 22.66 3.97
C LEU A 53 -16.24 23.12 2.80
N ASP A 54 -15.79 22.92 1.56
CA ASP A 54 -16.50 23.28 0.33
C ASP A 54 -16.44 22.12 -0.69
N GLU A 55 -17.49 21.94 -1.50
CA GLU A 55 -17.59 20.90 -2.55
C GLU A 55 -16.69 21.21 -3.78
N ARG A 56 -15.42 21.56 -3.54
CA ARG A 56 -14.43 21.67 -4.62
C ARG A 56 -13.95 20.28 -5.04
N GLU A 57 -13.86 20.06 -6.35
CA GLU A 57 -13.16 18.89 -6.89
C GLU A 57 -11.66 19.05 -6.59
N ASP A 58 -11.09 18.05 -5.90
CA ASP A 58 -9.65 17.96 -5.64
C ASP A 58 -9.02 16.78 -6.39
N ASN A 59 -7.73 16.90 -6.70
CA ASN A 59 -7.02 15.91 -7.53
C ASN A 59 -6.41 14.78 -6.67
N ILE A 60 -6.59 14.85 -5.36
CA ILE A 60 -5.75 14.16 -4.36
C ILE A 60 -5.89 12.65 -4.48
N GLU A 61 -7.10 12.12 -4.67
CA GLU A 61 -7.29 10.67 -4.84
C GLU A 61 -6.51 10.14 -6.06
N THR A 62 -6.47 10.91 -7.16
CA THR A 62 -5.74 10.54 -8.37
C THR A 62 -4.24 10.60 -8.17
N GLU A 63 -3.74 11.65 -7.51
CA GLU A 63 -2.32 11.80 -7.17
C GLU A 63 -1.84 10.70 -6.21
N LEU A 64 -2.64 10.37 -5.20
CA LEU A 64 -2.33 9.30 -4.24
C LEU A 64 -2.43 7.92 -4.88
N SER A 65 -3.33 7.71 -5.85
CA SER A 65 -3.42 6.43 -6.56
C SER A 65 -2.12 6.09 -7.29
N SER A 66 -1.36 7.09 -7.76
CA SER A 66 -0.03 6.87 -8.36
C SER A 66 0.98 6.19 -7.42
N LEU A 67 0.75 6.25 -6.11
CA LEU A 67 1.57 5.58 -5.09
C LEU A 67 1.41 4.06 -5.07
N LEU A 68 0.28 3.55 -5.57
CA LEU A 68 0.01 2.10 -5.66
C LEU A 68 0.90 1.43 -6.70
N ASP A 69 1.09 2.09 -7.85
CA ASP A 69 1.82 1.56 -9.00
C ASP A 69 3.35 1.65 -8.84
N GLY A 70 3.82 2.18 -7.71
CA GLY A 70 5.26 2.31 -7.44
C GLY A 70 5.95 3.40 -8.27
N VAL A 71 5.18 4.29 -8.92
CA VAL A 71 5.72 5.42 -9.70
C VAL A 71 6.45 6.43 -8.79
N ALA A 72 6.21 6.38 -7.49
CA ALA A 72 7.11 6.99 -6.50
C ALA A 72 8.37 6.13 -6.28
N VAL A 73 9.31 6.26 -7.22
CA VAL A 73 10.73 5.84 -7.17
C VAL A 73 11.02 4.36 -7.52
N ALA A 74 11.24 4.10 -8.82
CA ALA A 74 12.41 3.40 -9.39
C ALA A 74 12.09 2.69 -10.73
N SER A 75 12.03 3.44 -11.84
CA SER A 75 12.28 2.87 -13.17
C SER A 75 13.54 3.51 -13.75
N PRO A 76 14.67 2.79 -13.92
CA PRO A 76 15.85 3.31 -14.60
C PRO A 76 15.66 3.44 -16.11
N ARG A 77 14.49 3.10 -16.66
CA ARG A 77 14.32 2.85 -18.11
C ARG A 77 13.43 3.81 -18.86
N TYR A 78 13.09 4.97 -18.31
CA TYR A 78 12.49 6.06 -19.10
C TYR A 78 12.96 7.42 -18.61
N ARG A 79 14.27 7.69 -18.73
CA ARG A 79 14.76 9.07 -18.80
C ARG A 79 14.60 9.53 -20.24
N ASN A 80 13.46 10.12 -20.59
CA ASN A 80 13.34 10.98 -21.76
C ASN A 80 12.23 12.04 -21.53
N VAL A 81 12.70 13.28 -21.35
CA VAL A 81 12.11 14.55 -21.80
C VAL A 81 10.78 15.01 -21.18
N GLY A 82 10.88 16.09 -20.40
CA GLY A 82 9.80 17.04 -20.12
C GLY A 82 9.25 16.98 -18.69
N THR A 83 9.80 17.80 -17.79
CA THR A 83 9.18 18.27 -16.52
C THR A 83 8.15 17.32 -15.86
N SER A 84 8.55 16.09 -15.53
CA SER A 84 7.77 15.20 -14.66
C SER A 84 8.38 15.26 -13.26
N GLY A 85 8.15 16.38 -12.55
CA GLY A 85 8.41 16.43 -11.11
C GLY A 85 7.53 15.39 -10.42
N ASP A 86 8.02 14.80 -9.33
CA ASP A 86 7.18 13.97 -8.46
C ASP A 86 6.12 14.87 -7.82
N PRO A 87 4.83 14.74 -8.14
CA PRO A 87 3.78 15.62 -7.63
C PRO A 87 3.74 15.61 -6.09
N LEU A 88 4.16 14.50 -5.47
CA LEU A 88 4.22 14.35 -4.03
C LEU A 88 5.52 14.88 -3.39
N ALA A 89 6.44 15.44 -4.18
CA ALA A 89 7.59 16.17 -3.65
C ALA A 89 7.24 17.62 -3.26
N SER A 90 6.03 18.10 -3.61
CA SER A 90 5.56 19.43 -3.23
C SER A 90 5.28 19.55 -1.73
N SER A 91 5.42 20.78 -1.20
CA SER A 91 5.00 21.14 0.15
C SER A 91 3.52 21.51 0.24
N THR A 92 2.84 21.69 -0.88
CA THR A 92 1.44 22.12 -0.99
C THR A 92 0.72 21.29 -2.05
N TRP A 93 -0.57 21.00 -1.86
CA TRP A 93 -1.41 20.42 -2.89
C TRP A 93 -1.80 21.50 -3.91
N ASP A 94 -1.91 21.13 -5.18
CA ASP A 94 -2.49 22.01 -6.18
C ASP A 94 -3.97 22.23 -5.85
N GLU A 95 -4.45 23.46 -6.00
CA GLU A 95 -5.85 23.86 -5.80
C GLU A 95 -6.40 23.77 -4.37
N VAL A 96 -5.59 23.36 -3.38
CA VAL A 96 -5.98 23.33 -1.96
C VAL A 96 -5.23 24.40 -1.15
N PRO A 97 -5.95 25.30 -0.45
CA PRO A 97 -5.33 26.27 0.44
C PRO A 97 -4.54 25.60 1.58
N PRO A 98 -3.40 26.16 2.01
CA PRO A 98 -2.62 25.63 3.14
C PRO A 98 -3.43 25.51 4.45
N GLN A 99 -4.46 26.35 4.63
CA GLN A 99 -5.35 26.35 5.80
C GLN A 99 -6.30 25.14 5.84
N GLU A 100 -6.56 24.53 4.69
CA GLU A 100 -7.41 23.34 4.54
C GLU A 100 -6.57 22.06 4.46
N THR A 101 -5.25 22.18 4.33
CA THR A 101 -4.30 21.07 4.26
C THR A 101 -3.97 20.53 5.66
N LEU A 102 -4.32 19.28 5.93
CA LEU A 102 -3.91 18.57 7.16
C LEU A 102 -2.59 17.81 7.00
N ILE A 103 -2.37 17.25 5.81
CA ILE A 103 -1.19 16.46 5.47
C ILE A 103 -0.65 16.97 4.15
N THR A 104 0.59 17.43 4.09
CA THR A 104 1.19 17.89 2.84
C THR A 104 1.56 16.71 1.92
N PRO A 105 1.74 16.92 0.60
CA PRO A 105 2.13 15.83 -0.31
C PRO A 105 3.39 15.10 0.14
N VAL A 106 4.43 15.84 0.57
CA VAL A 106 5.68 15.26 1.09
C VAL A 106 5.49 14.46 2.40
N GLN A 107 4.58 14.89 3.27
CA GLN A 107 4.22 14.14 4.47
C GLN A 107 3.46 12.87 4.09
N CYS A 108 2.53 12.95 3.15
CA CYS A 108 1.75 11.82 2.66
C CYS A 108 2.67 10.75 2.03
N LYS A 109 3.63 11.17 1.20
CA LYS A 109 4.67 10.29 0.65
C LYS A 109 5.50 9.60 1.73
N SER A 110 5.87 10.35 2.78
CA SER A 110 6.64 9.80 3.90
C SER A 110 5.84 8.77 4.71
N LEU A 111 4.57 9.07 4.97
CA LEU A 111 3.62 8.15 5.61
C LEU A 111 3.42 6.90 4.76
N TRP A 112 3.28 7.03 3.44
CA TRP A 112 3.15 5.90 2.53
C TRP A 112 4.38 5.00 2.54
N ARG A 113 5.58 5.57 2.51
CA ARG A 113 6.83 4.81 2.63
C ARG A 113 6.89 4.04 3.95
N GLN A 114 6.54 4.69 5.06
CA GLN A 114 6.48 4.04 6.37
C GLN A 114 5.46 2.91 6.41
N PHE A 115 4.25 3.15 5.92
CA PHE A 115 3.19 2.15 5.84
C PHE A 115 3.59 0.92 5.02
N ARG A 116 4.29 1.10 3.88
CA ARG A 116 4.80 -0.03 3.10
C ARG A 116 5.79 -0.88 3.90
N MET A 117 6.71 -0.26 4.64
CA MET A 117 7.66 -0.97 5.51
C MET A 117 6.94 -1.68 6.67
N GLU A 118 5.97 -1.03 7.31
CA GLU A 118 5.21 -1.60 8.44
C GLU A 118 4.32 -2.79 8.02
N THR A 119 3.88 -2.84 6.76
CA THR A 119 3.02 -3.92 6.23
C THR A 119 3.79 -5.06 5.55
N GLU A 120 5.06 -4.83 5.19
CA GLU A 120 5.90 -5.80 4.48
C GLU A 120 6.06 -7.11 5.23
N TYR A 121 6.24 -7.05 6.56
CA TYR A 121 6.36 -8.25 7.38
C TYR A 121 5.09 -9.11 7.31
N THR A 122 3.91 -8.50 7.45
CA THR A 122 2.62 -9.21 7.38
C THR A 122 2.40 -9.86 6.02
N ILE A 123 2.75 -9.17 4.93
CA ILE A 123 2.65 -9.71 3.57
C ILE A 123 3.60 -10.91 3.41
N THR A 124 4.82 -10.79 3.91
CA THR A 124 5.84 -11.85 3.86
C THR A 124 5.39 -13.09 4.63
N GLN A 125 4.77 -12.92 5.81
CA GLN A 125 4.21 -14.03 6.58
C GLN A 125 3.09 -14.75 5.83
N ALA A 126 2.21 -14.02 5.15
CA ALA A 126 1.16 -14.62 4.33
C ALA A 126 1.73 -15.46 3.17
N LEU A 127 2.77 -14.96 2.49
CA LEU A 127 3.46 -15.69 1.42
C LEU A 127 4.06 -17.00 1.96
N PHE A 128 4.78 -16.94 3.10
CA PHE A 128 5.33 -18.15 3.71
C PHE A 128 4.26 -19.14 4.16
N ALA A 129 3.16 -18.67 4.74
CA ALA A 129 2.04 -19.52 5.13
C ALA A 129 1.45 -20.24 3.91
N GLN A 130 1.31 -19.53 2.78
CA GLN A 130 0.83 -20.08 1.53
C GLN A 130 1.78 -21.13 0.95
N ASP A 131 3.09 -20.83 0.89
CA ASP A 131 4.13 -21.76 0.41
C ASP A 131 4.16 -23.06 1.21
N ILE A 132 4.00 -22.98 2.53
CA ILE A 132 3.93 -24.17 3.41
C ILE A 132 2.72 -25.04 3.06
N VAL A 133 1.56 -24.43 2.79
CA VAL A 133 0.33 -25.17 2.44
C VAL A 133 0.48 -25.85 1.08
N ILE A 134 1.04 -25.15 0.10
CA ILE A 134 1.32 -25.70 -1.23
C ILE A 134 2.30 -26.88 -1.14
N ALA A 135 3.40 -26.73 -0.39
CA ALA A 135 4.38 -27.79 -0.20
C ALA A 135 3.82 -29.02 0.54
N LYS A 136 2.91 -28.83 1.51
CA LYS A 136 2.19 -29.94 2.15
C LYS A 136 1.25 -30.68 1.20
N GLY A 137 0.67 -29.97 0.23
CA GLY A 137 -0.14 -30.56 -0.83
C GLY A 137 0.68 -31.26 -1.92
N ASN A 138 2.00 -31.02 -2.00
CA ASN A 138 2.91 -31.61 -2.98
C ASN A 138 4.32 -31.84 -2.38
N PRO A 139 4.57 -32.99 -1.72
CA PRO A 139 5.76 -33.22 -0.90
C PRO A 139 7.10 -33.27 -1.67
N GLU A 140 7.08 -33.30 -3.01
CA GLU A 140 8.31 -33.35 -3.83
C GLU A 140 8.95 -31.97 -4.11
N GLN A 141 8.35 -30.88 -3.62
CA GLN A 141 8.77 -29.50 -3.95
C GLN A 141 9.49 -28.75 -2.83
N PHE A 142 9.97 -29.40 -1.76
CA PHE A 142 10.78 -28.70 -0.75
C PHE A 142 12.03 -28.06 -1.39
N PRO A 143 12.16 -26.72 -1.43
CA PRO A 143 13.43 -26.10 -1.71
C PRO A 143 14.27 -26.24 -0.45
N THR A 144 15.40 -26.94 -0.54
CA THR A 144 16.39 -27.21 0.52
C THR A 144 17.11 -25.95 1.01
N ARG A 145 16.42 -24.83 1.24
CA ARG A 145 17.09 -23.57 1.61
C ARG A 145 16.58 -22.95 2.90
N LEU A 146 16.60 -23.75 3.96
CA LEU A 146 16.81 -23.26 5.32
C LEU A 146 17.73 -24.24 6.07
N GLN A 147 18.97 -24.40 5.58
CA GLN A 147 20.06 -24.61 6.53
C GLN A 147 20.34 -23.24 7.15
N LEU A 148 19.81 -23.06 8.35
CA LEU A 148 20.24 -22.05 9.31
C LEU A 148 21.77 -22.12 9.40
N VAL A 149 22.45 -21.06 8.97
CA VAL A 149 23.85 -20.85 9.32
C VAL A 149 23.86 -20.42 10.80
N PRO A 150 24.64 -21.08 11.66
CA PRO A 150 24.69 -20.80 13.10
C PRO A 150 25.23 -19.39 13.43
#